data_AF-A0A7K3DY11-F1
#
_entry.id   AF-A0A7K3DY11-F1
#
_cell.length_a   1.000
_cell.length_b   1.000
_cell.length_c   1.000
_cell.angle_alpha   90.00
_cell.angle_beta   90.00
_cell.angle_gamma   90.00
#
_symmetry.space_group_name_H-M   'P 1'
#
loop_
_entity.id
_entity.type
_entity.pdbx_description
1 polymer ?
#
loop_
_entity_poly.entity_id
_entity_poly.type
_entity_poly.pdbx_seq_one_letter_code
_entity_poly.pdbx_strand_id
1 'polypeptide(L)' 'ERGVRVVDGLLTGLHEPEASHLQMLEAVAGRAAVRRTYEEALRGRYLWHEFGDVHLVLPEEGAH' A
#
# COMPACT_ATOMS: atom_id res chain seq x y z
N GLU A 1 -1.50 -3.32 -18.16
CA GLU A 1 -1.78 -4.52 -17.34
C GLU A 1 -1.27 -4.28 -15.93
N ARG A 2 -2.04 -4.63 -14.89
CA ARG A 2 -1.51 -4.68 -13.52
C ARG A 2 -0.56 -5.88 -13.46
N GLY A 3 0.69 -5.68 -13.06
CA GLY A 3 1.71 -6.74 -13.05
C GLY A 3 1.38 -7.93 -12.13
N VAL A 4 0.39 -7.77 -11.25
CA VAL A 4 -0.09 -8.77 -10.30
C VAL A 4 -1.38 -9.41 -10.81
N ARG A 5 -1.43 -10.76 -10.83
CA ARG A 5 -2.53 -11.54 -11.44
C ARG A 5 -3.28 -12.49 -10.49
N VAL A 6 -2.87 -12.55 -9.22
CA VAL A 6 -3.37 -13.55 -8.26
C VAL A 6 -4.23 -12.92 -7.15
N VAL A 7 -4.00 -11.65 -6.84
CA VAL A 7 -4.71 -10.93 -5.79
C VAL A 7 -5.36 -9.68 -6.37
N ASP A 8 -6.60 -9.43 -5.97
CA ASP A 8 -7.37 -8.25 -6.39
C ASP A 8 -7.15 -7.05 -5.45
N GLY A 9 -6.71 -7.33 -4.22
CA GLY A 9 -6.40 -6.34 -3.19
C GLY A 9 -5.37 -6.87 -2.20
N LEU A 10 -4.90 -6.00 -1.31
CA LEU A 10 -3.86 -6.32 -0.34
C LEU A 10 -4.19 -5.67 1.02
N LEU A 11 -4.06 -6.44 2.09
CA LEU A 11 -4.09 -5.96 3.46
C LEU A 11 -2.68 -6.10 4.05
N THR A 12 -2.10 -5.02 4.55
CA THR A 12 -0.72 -5.00 5.06
C THR A 12 -0.55 -3.95 6.17
N GLY A 13 0.63 -3.86 6.77
CA GLY A 13 1.03 -2.74 7.62
C GLY A 13 1.67 -1.59 6.83
N LEU A 14 2.15 -0.57 7.54
CA LEU A 14 3.01 0.49 7.02
C LEU A 14 4.48 0.12 7.20
N HIS A 15 5.29 0.34 6.16
CA HIS A 15 6.69 -0.11 6.07
C HIS A 15 7.64 1.05 5.81
N GLU A 16 8.90 0.91 6.23
CA GLU A 16 9.92 1.92 6.03
C GLU A 16 10.25 2.13 4.53
N PRO A 17 10.71 3.34 4.14
CA PRO A 17 11.00 3.68 2.74
C PRO A 17 11.99 2.74 2.06
N GLU A 18 12.96 2.21 2.79
CA GLU A 18 14.01 1.32 2.27
C GLU A 18 13.59 -0.16 2.25
N ALA A 19 12.42 -0.50 2.79
CA ALA A 19 11.96 -1.88 2.85
C ALA A 19 11.55 -2.40 1.47
N SER A 20 11.93 -3.64 1.15
CA SER A 20 11.45 -4.35 -0.06
C SER A 20 9.92 -4.46 -0.12
N HIS A 21 9.24 -4.38 1.03
CA HIS A 21 7.78 -4.32 1.12
C HIS A 21 7.20 -3.09 0.43
N LEU A 22 7.89 -1.95 0.43
CA LEU A 22 7.41 -0.75 -0.27
C LEU A 22 7.39 -0.99 -1.79
N GLN A 23 8.44 -1.62 -2.33
CA GLN A 23 8.50 -1.98 -3.76
C GLN A 23 7.36 -2.92 -4.16
N MET A 24 7.03 -3.89 -3.30
CA MET A 24 5.87 -4.78 -3.51
C MET A 24 4.55 -3.99 -3.55
N LEU A 25 4.35 -3.06 -2.61
CA LEU A 25 3.16 -2.21 -2.59
C LEU A 25 3.06 -1.34 -3.85
N GLU A 26 4.18 -0.79 -4.31
CA GLU A 26 4.23 -0.01 -5.55
C GLU A 26 3.89 -0.84 -6.79
N ALA A 27 4.27 -2.12 -6.82
CA ALA A 27 3.91 -3.03 -7.90
C ALA A 27 2.42 -3.38 -7.94
N VAL A 28 1.76 -3.42 -6.78
CA VAL A 28 0.32 -3.72 -6.63
C VAL A 28 -0.54 -2.46 -6.87
N ALA A 29 -0.22 -1.36 -6.20
CA ALA A 29 -1.05 -0.16 -6.11
C ALA A 29 -0.58 0.99 -7.01
N GLY A 30 0.64 0.92 -7.53
CA GLY A 30 1.29 2.01 -8.27
C GLY A 30 1.91 3.06 -7.35
N ARG A 31 3.09 3.56 -7.73
CA ARG A 31 3.90 4.52 -6.95
C ARG A 31 3.14 5.76 -6.49
N ALA A 32 2.31 6.33 -7.36
CA ALA A 32 1.59 7.57 -7.05
C ALA A 32 0.55 7.38 -5.93
N ALA A 33 -0.13 6.24 -5.92
CA ALA A 33 -1.09 5.90 -4.88
C ALA A 33 -0.38 5.64 -3.55
N VAL A 34 0.69 4.83 -3.56
CA VAL A 34 1.50 4.53 -2.38
C VAL A 34 2.05 5.82 -1.75
N ARG A 35 2.70 6.69 -2.54
CA ARG A 35 3.25 7.96 -2.04
C ARG A 35 2.18 8.82 -1.35
N ARG A 36 1.02 8.99 -2.00
CA ARG A 36 -0.10 9.76 -1.43
C ARG A 36 -0.59 9.17 -0.12
N THR A 37 -0.76 7.85 -0.04
CA THR A 37 -1.19 7.19 1.20
C THR A 37 -0.19 7.40 2.32
N TYR A 38 1.11 7.29 2.04
CA TYR A 38 2.17 7.48 3.05
C TYR A 38 2.28 8.93 3.53
N GLU A 39 2.10 9.91 2.62
CA GLU A 39 2.01 11.33 2.98
C GLU A 39 0.85 11.59 3.97
N GLU A 40 -0.31 10.99 3.72
CA GLU A 40 -1.47 11.11 4.60
C GLU A 40 -1.30 10.31 5.91
N ALA A 41 -0.68 9.14 5.87
CA ALA A 41 -0.36 8.36 7.07
C ALA A 41 0.58 9.14 8.02
N LEU A 42 1.58 9.83 7.46
CA LEU A 42 2.47 10.72 8.21
C LEU A 42 1.71 11.90 8.83
N ARG A 43 0.84 12.56 8.04
CA ARG A 43 -0.03 13.65 8.54
C ARG A 43 -0.94 13.18 9.67
N GLY A 44 -1.51 12.00 9.52
CA GLY A 44 -2.43 11.37 10.47
C GLY A 44 -1.74 10.77 11.70
N ARG A 45 -0.39 10.74 11.73
CA ARG A 45 0.40 10.07 12.78
C ARG A 45 0.01 8.60 12.97
N TYR A 46 -0.19 7.90 11.87
CA TYR A 46 -0.41 6.46 11.87
C TYR A 46 0.79 5.74 12.50
N LEU A 47 0.52 4.59 13.12
CA LEU A 47 1.49 3.71 13.75
C LEU A 47 2.06 2.71 12.72
N TRP A 48 3.33 2.37 12.88
CA TRP A 48 4.13 1.61 11.89
C TRP A 48 4.59 0.27 12.48
N HIS A 49 5.24 -0.55 11.64
CA HIS A 49 5.77 -1.87 11.98
C HIS A 49 4.69 -2.90 12.35
N GLU A 50 5.11 -4.01 12.95
CA GLU A 50 4.35 -5.24 13.18
C GLU A 50 3.06 -5.04 14.02
N PHE A 51 3.01 -3.97 14.82
CA PHE A 51 1.88 -3.64 15.71
C PHE A 51 1.26 -2.27 15.40
N GLY A 52 1.58 -1.73 14.22
CA GLY A 52 1.05 -0.47 13.75
C GLY A 52 -0.36 -0.58 13.19
N ASP A 53 -0.75 0.48 12.49
CA ASP A 53 -2.01 0.51 11.76
C ASP A 53 -1.95 -0.36 10.50
N VAL A 54 -3.14 -0.61 9.94
CA VAL A 54 -3.32 -1.40 8.72
C VAL A 54 -3.62 -0.52 7.50
N HIS A 55 -3.06 -0.92 6.37
CA HIS A 55 -3.26 -0.34 5.05
C HIS A 55 -3.98 -1.35 4.15
N LEU A 56 -5.21 -1.00 3.75
CA LEU A 56 -6.02 -1.76 2.80
C LEU A 56 -5.91 -1.13 1.40
N VAL A 57 -5.45 -1.91 0.44
CA VAL A 57 -5.38 -1.55 -0.99
C VAL A 57 -6.45 -2.31 -1.73
N LEU A 58 -7.34 -1.58 -2.40
CA LEU A 58 -8.43 -2.13 -3.22
C LEU A 58 -8.23 -1.81 -4.71
N PRO A 59 -8.83 -2.59 -5.62
CA PRO A 59 -8.86 -2.23 -7.03
C PRO A 59 -9.69 -0.95 -7.24
N GLU A 60 -9.56 -0.35 -8.42
CA GLU A 60 -10.48 0.74 -8.79
C GLU A 60 -11.90 0.19 -8.88
N GLU A 61 -12.88 0.96 -8.43
CA GLU A 61 -14.29 0.57 -8.50
C GLU A 61 -14.69 0.28 -9.95
N GLY A 62 -15.27 -0.90 -10.19
CA GLY A 62 -15.72 -1.33 -11.51
C GLY A 62 -14.70 -2.14 -12.33
N ALA A 63 -13.53 -2.47 -11.78
CA ALA A 63 -12.52 -3.29 -12.46
C ALA A 63 -12.77 -4.82 -12.40
N HIS A 64 -14.02 -5.26 -12.22
CA HIS A 64 -14.39 -6.69 -12.14
C HIS A 64 -14.81 -7.27 -13.49
#